data_AF-A0A533S6W0-F1
#
_entry.id   AF-A0A533S6W0-F1
#
_cell.length_a   1.000
_cell.length_b   1.000
_cell.length_c   1.000
_cell.angle_alpha   90.00
_cell.angle_beta   90.00
_cell.angle_gamma   90.00
#
_symmetry.space_group_name_H-M   'P 1'
#
loop_
_entity.id
_entity.type
_entity.pdbx_description
1 polymer ?
#
loop_
_entity_poly.entity_id
_entity_poly.type
_entity_poly.pdbx_seq_one_letter_code
_entity_poly.pdbx_strand_id
1 'polypeptide(L)'
;VMDGCSSFRFLTTIVVPLARPALGTLAVYSFLQTYNQYLWPLLITNQENMRTVQIGIALLQDEERLMFNVVLAGVVIILIPTFLLFIFSNRQLIRGLTAGAVKG
;
A
#
# COMPACT_ATOMS: atom_id res chain seq x y z
N VAL A 1 -7.55 35.96 -1.43
CA VAL A 1 -6.08 35.92 -1.26
C VAL A 1 -5.70 37.08 -0.34
N MET A 2 -5.75 36.90 0.98
CA MET A 2 -5.43 37.99 1.93
C MET A 2 -3.92 38.09 2.23
N ASP A 3 -3.15 37.01 2.05
CA ASP A 3 -1.70 36.97 2.36
C ASP A 3 -0.76 37.01 1.14
N GLY A 4 -1.26 37.37 -0.06
CA GLY A 4 -0.42 37.44 -1.28
C GLY A 4 0.17 36.10 -1.75
N CYS A 5 -0.23 34.98 -1.16
CA CYS A 5 0.30 33.66 -1.48
C CYS A 5 -0.38 33.08 -2.73
N SER A 6 0.41 32.64 -3.71
CA SER A 6 -0.09 31.89 -4.88
C SER A 6 -0.89 30.66 -4.44
N SER A 7 -2.01 30.38 -5.09
CA SER A 7 -2.89 29.24 -4.79
C SER A 7 -2.13 27.90 -4.76
N PHE A 8 -1.14 27.75 -5.64
CA PHE A 8 -0.31 26.54 -5.67
C PHE A 8 0.60 26.43 -4.43
N ARG A 9 1.20 27.55 -3.99
CA ARG A 9 2.02 27.60 -2.78
C ARG A 9 1.18 27.34 -1.53
N PHE A 10 -0.02 27.89 -1.46
CA PHE A 10 -0.96 27.61 -0.37
C PHE A 10 -1.29 26.11 -0.28
N LEU A 11 -1.59 25.47 -1.42
CA LEU A 11 -1.87 24.04 -1.47
C LEU A 11 -0.70 23.22 -0.92
N THR A 12 0.52 23.45 -1.41
CA THR A 12 1.67 22.61 -1.06
C THR A 12 2.24 22.89 0.33
N THR A 13 2.14 24.12 0.83
CA THR A 13 2.79 24.55 2.08
C THR A 13 1.85 24.47 3.28
N ILE A 14 0.54 24.60 3.09
CA ILE A 14 -0.43 24.59 4.19
C ILE A 14 -1.33 23.36 4.11
N VAL A 15 -2.03 23.17 2.98
CA VAL A 15 -3.05 22.11 2.86
C VAL A 15 -2.42 20.71 2.88
N VAL A 16 -1.39 20.45 2.06
CA VAL A 16 -0.74 19.15 1.97
C VAL A 16 -0.12 18.70 3.30
N PRO A 17 0.64 19.55 4.04
CA PRO A 17 1.19 19.16 5.34
C PRO A 17 0.12 18.86 6.39
N LEU A 18 -0.99 19.59 6.38
CA LEU A 18 -2.13 19.35 7.27
C LEU A 18 -2.82 18.01 6.95
N ALA A 19 -2.90 17.68 5.66
CA ALA A 19 -3.48 16.43 5.18
C ALA A 19 -2.53 15.23 5.23
N ARG A 20 -1.22 15.42 5.52
CA ARG A 20 -0.22 14.34 5.61
C ARG A 20 -0.67 13.09 6.38
N PRO A 21 -1.28 13.16 7.58
CA PRO A 21 -1.72 11.96 8.28
C PRO A 21 -2.82 11.21 7.51
N ALA A 22 -3.80 11.92 6.94
CA ALA A 22 -4.86 11.33 6.13
C ALA A 22 -4.32 10.72 4.82
N LEU A 23 -3.41 11.43 4.15
CA LEU A 23 -2.72 10.96 2.95
C LEU A 23 -1.85 9.73 3.24
N GLY A 24 -1.20 9.68 4.41
CA GLY A 24 -0.45 8.51 4.87
C GLY A 24 -1.34 7.28 5.00
N THR A 25 -2.49 7.41 5.68
CA THR A 25 -3.48 6.34 5.79
C THR A 25 -4.01 5.89 4.43
N LEU A 26 -4.34 6.85 3.54
CA LEU A 26 -4.82 6.54 2.19
C LEU A 26 -3.76 5.81 1.37
N ALA A 27 -2.49 6.23 1.44
CA ALA A 27 -1.40 5.61 0.71
C ALA A 27 -1.18 4.15 1.16
N VAL A 28 -1.23 3.90 2.47
CA VAL A 28 -1.15 2.54 3.05
C VAL A 28 -2.30 1.68 2.56
N TYR A 29 -3.52 2.19 2.69
CA TYR A 29 -4.71 1.46 2.29
C TYR A 29 -4.69 1.13 0.79
N SER A 30 -4.33 2.10 -0.04
CA SER A 30 -4.20 1.92 -1.48
C SER A 30 -3.12 0.90 -1.83
N PHE A 31 -1.95 0.96 -1.17
CA PHE A 31 -0.91 -0.03 -1.38
C PHE A 31 -1.39 -1.43 -1.04
N LEU A 32 -2.01 -1.62 0.13
CA LEU A 32 -2.52 -2.92 0.56
C LEU A 32 -3.54 -3.48 -0.43
N GLN A 33 -4.45 -2.65 -0.92
CA GLN A 33 -5.43 -3.05 -1.94
C GLN A 33 -4.75 -3.49 -3.24
N THR A 34 -3.90 -2.64 -3.82
CA THR A 34 -3.27 -2.93 -5.11
C THR A 34 -2.27 -4.09 -5.01
N TYR A 35 -1.52 -4.21 -3.92
CA TYR A 35 -0.52 -5.26 -3.72
C TYR A 35 -1.15 -6.65 -3.50
N ASN A 36 -2.36 -6.72 -2.91
CA ASN A 36 -3.10 -7.97 -2.72
C ASN A 36 -4.06 -8.28 -3.88
N GLN A 37 -4.10 -7.43 -4.92
CA GLN A 37 -5.01 -7.60 -6.03
C GLN A 37 -4.60 -8.79 -6.90
N TYR A 38 -5.50 -9.77 -7.03
CA TYR A 38 -5.26 -11.00 -7.79
C TYR A 38 -6.06 -11.05 -9.10
N LEU A 39 -7.40 -11.01 -8.99
CA LEU A 39 -8.29 -11.29 -10.13
C LEU A 39 -8.12 -10.30 -11.29
N TRP A 40 -8.02 -9.01 -10.98
CA TRP A 40 -7.98 -7.97 -12.02
C TRP A 40 -6.67 -8.00 -12.83
N PRO A 41 -5.47 -8.07 -12.21
CA PRO A 41 -4.23 -8.31 -12.96
C PRO A 41 -4.27 -9.61 -13.76
N LEU A 42 -4.81 -10.70 -13.20
CA LEU A 42 -4.89 -11.99 -13.88
C LEU A 42 -5.73 -11.93 -15.17
N LEU A 43 -6.80 -11.13 -15.17
CA LEU A 43 -7.68 -10.98 -16.32
C LEU A 43 -7.11 -10.07 -17.42
N ILE A 44 -6.28 -9.09 -17.05
CA ILE A 44 -5.81 -8.06 -17.99
C ILE A 44 -4.40 -8.31 -18.51
N THR A 45 -3.56 -9.03 -17.74
CA THR A 45 -2.18 -9.33 -18.15
C THR A 45 -2.12 -10.69 -18.84
N ASN A 46 -1.41 -10.73 -19.98
CA ASN A 46 -1.25 -11.96 -20.77
C ASN A 46 0.21 -12.43 -20.86
N GLN A 47 1.17 -11.61 -20.40
CA GLN A 47 2.60 -11.91 -20.48
C GLN A 47 3.14 -12.29 -19.10
N GLU A 48 4.06 -13.24 -19.07
CA GLU A 48 4.66 -13.77 -17.83
C GLU A 48 5.45 -12.71 -17.05
N ASN A 49 6.13 -11.81 -17.75
CA ASN A 49 6.85 -10.67 -17.16
C ASN A 49 5.93 -9.61 -16.53
N MET A 50 4.62 -9.67 -16.75
CA MET A 50 3.62 -8.77 -16.17
C MET A 50 2.86 -9.41 -15.00
N ARG A 51 3.23 -10.63 -14.60
CA ARG A 51 2.60 -11.31 -13.48
C ARG A 51 2.93 -10.59 -12.18
N THR A 52 1.88 -10.30 -11.41
CA THR A 52 2.04 -9.73 -10.08
C THR A 52 2.52 -10.81 -9.12
N VAL A 53 3.02 -10.36 -7.97
CA VAL A 53 3.49 -11.23 -6.89
C VAL A 53 2.40 -12.23 -6.43
N GLN A 54 1.14 -11.78 -6.42
CA GLN A 54 -0.03 -12.61 -6.08
C GLN A 54 -0.31 -13.70 -7.12
N ILE A 55 -0.09 -13.42 -8.40
CA ILE A 55 -0.24 -14.41 -9.47
C ILE A 55 0.92 -15.40 -9.42
N GLY A 56 2.15 -14.90 -9.23
CA GLY A 56 3.35 -15.72 -9.15
C GLY A 56 3.29 -16.77 -8.03
N ILE A 57 2.79 -16.40 -6.85
CA ILE A 57 2.67 -17.37 -5.75
C ILE A 57 1.57 -18.41 -6.00
N ALA A 58 0.48 -18.03 -6.66
CA ALA A 58 -0.59 -18.96 -7.02
C ALA A 58 -0.10 -20.01 -8.04
N LEU A 59 0.72 -19.57 -9.00
CA LEU A 59 1.37 -20.47 -9.96
C LEU A 59 2.42 -21.36 -9.29
N LEU A 60 3.25 -20.80 -8.40
CA LEU A 60 4.21 -21.59 -7.64
C LEU A 60 3.51 -22.64 -6.77
N GLN A 61 2.38 -22.30 -6.15
CA GLN A 61 1.57 -23.25 -5.40
C GLN A 61 1.01 -24.36 -6.31
N ASP A 62 0.72 -24.07 -7.58
CA ASP A 62 0.19 -25.03 -8.54
C ASP A 62 1.27 -25.99 -9.08
N GLU A 63 2.47 -25.47 -9.37
CA GLU A 63 3.60 -26.26 -9.86
C GLU A 63 4.28 -27.07 -8.74
N GLU A 64 4.48 -26.46 -7.57
CA GLU A 64 5.23 -27.02 -6.44
C GLU A 64 4.30 -27.53 -5.32
N ARG A 65 3.15 -28.11 -5.67
CA ARG A 65 2.11 -28.55 -4.71
C ARG A 65 2.60 -29.44 -3.57
N LEU A 66 3.67 -30.22 -3.80
CA LEU A 66 4.25 -31.13 -2.81
C LEU A 66 5.41 -30.50 -2.02
N MET A 67 5.96 -29.38 -2.49
CA MET A 67 7.12 -28.70 -1.92
C MET A 67 6.68 -27.44 -1.15
N PHE A 68 5.97 -27.66 -0.03
CA PHE A 68 5.48 -26.59 0.85
C PHE A 68 6.56 -25.65 1.37
N ASN A 69 7.80 -26.13 1.48
CA ASN A 69 8.96 -25.34 1.87
C ASN A 69 9.23 -24.20 0.88
N VAL A 70 9.13 -24.46 -0.43
CA VAL A 70 9.38 -23.46 -1.48
C VAL A 70 8.24 -22.44 -1.51
N VAL A 71 7.00 -22.90 -1.45
CA VAL A 71 5.82 -22.02 -1.41
C VAL A 71 5.85 -21.11 -0.18
N LEU A 72 6.14 -21.65 1.01
CA LEU A 72 6.23 -20.86 2.24
C LEU A 72 7.38 -19.85 2.20
N ALA A 73 8.54 -20.21 1.65
CA ALA A 73 9.64 -19.27 1.47
C ALA A 73 9.22 -18.10 0.55
N GLY A 74 8.49 -18.41 -0.53
CA GLY A 74 7.87 -17.40 -1.39
C GLY A 74 6.95 -16.47 -0.59
N VAL A 75 5.99 -17.02 0.15
CA VAL A 75 5.06 -16.23 0.99
C VAL A 75 5.79 -15.31 1.97
N VAL A 76 6.85 -15.79 2.62
CA VAL A 76 7.66 -14.97 3.53
C VAL A 76 8.25 -13.76 2.81
N ILE A 77 8.80 -13.94 1.61
CA ILE A 77 9.35 -12.85 0.79
C ILE A 77 8.26 -11.83 0.44
N ILE A 78 7.07 -12.30 0.07
CA ILE A 78 5.92 -11.45 -0.29
C ILE A 78 5.45 -10.60 0.89
N LEU A 79 5.57 -11.12 2.11
CA LEU A 79 5.18 -10.41 3.33
C LEU A 79 6.15 -9.27 3.70
N ILE A 80 7.44 -9.36 3.36
CA ILE A 80 8.47 -8.36 3.71
C ILE A 80 8.05 -6.92 3.36
N PRO A 81 7.66 -6.58 2.11
CA PRO A 81 7.32 -5.19 1.76
C PRO A 81 6.08 -4.69 2.51
N THR A 82 5.07 -5.55 2.69
CA THR A 82 3.88 -5.22 3.46
C THR A 82 4.23 -4.95 4.92
N PHE A 83 5.13 -5.75 5.49
CA PHE A 83 5.59 -5.61 6.87
C PHE A 83 6.42 -4.34 7.07
N LEU A 84 7.31 -4.01 6.14
CA LEU A 84 8.06 -2.76 6.13
C LEU A 84 7.10 -1.57 6.09
N LEU A 85 6.12 -1.59 5.19
CA LEU A 85 5.13 -0.53 5.09
C LEU A 85 4.34 -0.37 6.39
N PHE A 86 3.94 -1.47 7.03
CA PHE A 86 3.30 -1.40 8.34
C PHE A 86 4.17 -0.69 9.40
N ILE A 87 5.47 -1.02 9.48
CA ILE A 87 6.41 -0.39 10.43
C ILE A 87 6.48 1.13 10.19
N PHE A 88 6.65 1.57 8.94
CA PHE A 88 6.73 2.99 8.61
C PHE A 88 5.43 3.74 8.85
N SER A 89 4.30 3.08 8.60
CA SER A 89 2.99 3.69 8.63
C SER A 89 2.31 3.68 9.99
N ASN A 90 2.76 2.85 10.94
CA ASN A 90 2.19 2.73 12.28
C ASN A 90 2.01 4.10 12.97
N ARG A 91 3.02 4.98 12.87
CA ARG A 91 2.95 6.34 13.44
C ARG A 91 1.94 7.25 12.74
N GLN A 92 1.75 7.11 11.43
CA GLN A 92 0.80 7.91 10.65
C GLN A 92 -0.64 7.42 10.84
N LEU A 93 -0.84 6.10 10.90
CA LEU A 93 -2.14 5.47 11.17
C LEU A 93 -2.67 5.90 12.55
N ILE A 94 -1.83 5.82 13.59
CA ILE A 94 -2.22 6.25 14.95
C ILE A 94 -2.59 7.74 14.97
N ARG A 95 -1.81 8.61 14.32
CA ARG A 95 -2.07 10.06 14.25
C ARG A 95 -3.32 10.39 13.42
N GLY A 96 -3.57 9.66 12.35
CA GLY A 96 -4.77 9.83 11.52
C GLY A 96 -6.05 9.43 12.25
N LEU A 97 -6.01 8.35 13.02
CA LEU A 97 -7.15 7.87 13.83
C LEU A 97 -7.46 8.82 15.01
N THR A 98 -6.43 9.37 15.67
CA THR A 98 -6.64 10.27 16.81
C THR A 98 -6.95 11.71 16.42
N ALA A 99 -6.53 12.19 15.25
CA ALA A 99 -6.78 13.57 14.81
C ALA A 99 -8.28 13.93 14.67
N GLY A 100 -9.15 12.93 14.44
CA GLY A 100 -10.61 13.10 14.44
C GLY A 100 -11.26 12.99 15.83
N ALA A 101 -10.59 12.35 16.79
CA ALA A 101 -11.13 12.05 18.12
C ALA A 101 -11.01 13.21 19.12
N VAL A 102 -10.10 14.17 18.90
CA VAL A 102 -9.84 15.29 19.85
C VAL A 102 -10.72 16.52 19.61
N LYS A 103 -11.66 16.47 18.65
CA LYS A 103 -12.63 17.56 18.38
C LYS A 103 -14.05 17.25 18.87
N GLY A 104 -14.18 16.33 19.82
CA GLY A 104 -15.38 16.13 20.64
C GLY A 104 -15.15 16.66 22.05
#